data_AF-A0AAD6X6V0-F1
#
_entry.id   AF-A0AAD6X6V0-F1
#
_cell.length_a   1.000
_cell.length_b   1.000
_cell.length_c   1.000
_cell.angle_alpha   90.00
_cell.angle_beta   90.00
_cell.angle_gamma   90.00
#
_symmetry.space_group_name_H-M   'P 1'
#
loop_
_entity.id
_entity.type
_entity.pdbx_description
1 polymer ?
#
loop_
_entity_poly.entity_id
_entity_poly.type
_entity_poly.pdbx_seq_one_letter_code
_entity_poly.pdbx_strand_id
1 'polypeptide(L)'
;HPEIVKEIIAQITDLRAAGAPLSLATVRCIIIATISDEAPELFDRTFKDGSKFRVSDSFCKKFLDKTLAWSMRKGTKAAQKLPENA
;
A
#
# COMPACT_ATOMS: atom_id res chain seq x y z
N HIS A 1 -16.10 6.19 4.03
CA HIS A 1 -14.95 6.71 4.78
C HIS A 1 -13.99 7.49 3.88
N PRO A 2 -14.43 8.62 3.28
CA PRO A 2 -13.51 9.51 2.54
C PRO A 2 -12.40 10.11 3.42
N GLU A 3 -12.65 10.29 4.70
CA GLU A 3 -11.70 10.79 5.71
C GLU A 3 -10.49 9.85 5.87
N ILE A 4 -10.72 8.57 6.15
CA ILE A 4 -9.68 7.54 6.26
C ILE A 4 -8.83 7.46 4.99
N VAL A 5 -9.48 7.56 3.82
CA VAL A 5 -8.78 7.52 2.53
C VAL A 5 -7.83 8.71 2.37
N LYS A 6 -8.23 9.91 2.81
CA LYS A 6 -7.36 11.09 2.77
C LYS A 6 -6.15 10.94 3.68
N GLU A 7 -6.35 10.43 4.89
CA GLU A 7 -5.26 10.20 5.85
C GLU A 7 -4.25 9.19 5.31
N ILE A 8 -4.72 8.06 4.79
CA ILE A 8 -3.86 7.05 4.15
C ILE A 8 -3.07 7.66 3.00
N ILE A 9 -3.72 8.46 2.15
CA ILE A 9 -3.06 9.11 1.01
C ILE A 9 -1.96 10.05 1.50
N ALA A 10 -2.25 10.90 2.50
CA ALA A 10 -1.29 11.85 3.07
C ALA A 10 -0.03 11.14 3.59
N GLN A 11 -0.19 10.08 4.41
CA GLN A 11 0.93 9.32 4.94
C GLN A 11 1.78 8.66 3.86
N ILE A 12 1.15 8.11 2.81
CA ILE A 12 1.86 7.50 1.68
C ILE A 12 2.62 8.56 0.88
N THR A 13 2.02 9.74 0.66
CA THR A 13 2.68 10.84 -0.08
C THR A 13 3.85 11.42 0.69
N ASP A 14 3.72 11.58 2.01
CA ASP A 14 4.77 12.13 2.87
C ASP A 14 6.00 11.22 2.92
N LEU A 15 5.78 9.89 3.04
CA LEU A 15 6.87 8.92 2.97
C LEU A 15 7.62 8.98 1.63
N ARG A 16 6.88 9.18 0.53
CA ARG A 16 7.51 9.33 -0.79
C ARG A 16 8.30 10.64 -0.90
N ALA A 17 7.74 11.74 -0.37
CA ALA A 17 8.40 13.04 -0.35
C ALA A 17 9.70 13.01 0.49
N ALA A 18 9.72 12.23 1.56
CA ALA A 18 10.89 11.98 2.39
C ALA A 18 11.95 11.06 1.72
N GLY A 19 11.69 10.55 0.52
CA GLY A 19 12.59 9.64 -0.19
C GLY A 19 12.62 8.22 0.38
N ALA A 20 11.69 7.87 1.28
CA ALA A 20 11.62 6.53 1.85
C ALA A 20 11.15 5.50 0.80
N PRO A 21 11.73 4.29 0.76
CA PRO A 21 11.30 3.26 -0.17
C PRO A 21 9.89 2.76 0.19
N LEU A 22 8.94 3.00 -0.71
CA LEU A 22 7.58 2.47 -0.58
C LEU A 22 7.52 1.04 -1.11
N SER A 23 7.30 0.08 -0.20
CA SER A 23 6.97 -1.30 -0.54
C SER A 23 5.46 -1.57 -0.37
N LEU A 24 4.95 -2.63 -0.99
CA LEU A 24 3.55 -3.03 -0.79
C LEU A 24 3.26 -3.39 0.68
N ALA A 25 4.25 -3.94 1.38
CA ALA A 25 4.13 -4.23 2.81
C ALA A 25 3.95 -2.94 3.62
N THR A 26 4.73 -1.90 3.32
CA THR A 26 4.61 -0.58 3.97
C THR A 26 3.24 0.03 3.74
N VAL A 27 2.79 0.06 2.47
CA VAL A 27 1.46 0.59 2.11
C VAL A 27 0.34 -0.18 2.82
N ARG A 28 0.44 -1.51 2.86
CA ARG A 28 -0.52 -2.35 3.57
C ARG A 28 -0.53 -2.06 5.07
N CYS A 29 0.64 -1.91 5.71
CA CYS A 29 0.72 -1.59 7.13
C CYS A 29 0.06 -0.24 7.43
N ILE A 30 0.29 0.78 6.60
CA ILE A 30 -0.35 2.09 6.74
C ILE A 30 -1.87 1.95 6.68
N ILE A 31 -2.40 1.30 5.63
CA ILE A 31 -3.84 1.09 5.47
C ILE A 31 -4.43 0.34 6.67
N ILE A 32 -3.76 -0.73 7.13
CA ILE A 32 -4.25 -1.51 8.27
C ILE A 32 -4.22 -0.68 9.55
N ALA A 33 -3.14 0.05 9.81
CA ALA A 33 -3.01 0.88 11.01
C ALA A 33 -4.10 1.95 11.05
N THR A 34 -4.24 2.75 9.99
CA THR A 34 -5.26 3.81 9.93
C THR A 34 -6.67 3.25 10.09
N ILE A 35 -7.00 2.13 9.43
CA ILE A 35 -8.33 1.51 9.58
C ILE A 35 -8.52 0.95 10.98
N SER A 36 -7.49 0.36 11.60
CA SER A 36 -7.62 -0.21 12.96
C SER A 36 -7.85 0.88 14.01
N ASP A 37 -7.25 2.06 13.82
CA ASP A 37 -7.36 3.18 14.75
C ASP A 37 -8.68 3.96 14.56
N GLU A 38 -9.11 4.19 13.31
CA GLU A 38 -10.26 5.05 13.02
C GLU A 38 -11.58 4.31 12.77
N ALA A 39 -11.53 3.10 12.21
CA ALA A 39 -12.72 2.34 11.83
C ALA A 39 -12.50 0.82 11.90
N PRO A 40 -12.20 0.26 13.09
CA PRO A 40 -11.93 -1.16 13.26
C PRO A 40 -13.11 -2.05 12.82
N GLU A 41 -14.35 -1.53 12.85
CA GLU A 41 -15.55 -2.23 12.42
C GLU A 41 -15.53 -2.64 10.94
N LEU A 42 -14.69 -1.99 10.12
CA LEU A 42 -14.50 -2.39 8.72
C LEU A 42 -13.90 -3.79 8.61
N PHE A 43 -13.06 -4.21 9.55
CA PHE A 43 -12.48 -5.56 9.56
C PHE A 43 -13.47 -6.64 10.01
N ASP A 44 -14.51 -6.25 10.73
CA ASP A 44 -15.54 -7.17 11.22
C ASP A 44 -16.74 -7.29 10.29
N ARG A 45 -16.87 -6.39 9.32
CA ARG A 45 -17.86 -6.54 8.26
C ARG A 45 -17.66 -7.85 7.51
N THR A 46 -18.71 -8.65 7.54
CA THR A 46 -18.82 -9.89 6.79
C THR A 46 -19.62 -9.62 5.52
N PHE A 47 -19.05 -9.96 4.37
CA PHE A 47 -19.69 -9.84 3.06
C PHE A 47 -20.72 -10.97 2.86
N LYS A 48 -21.54 -10.86 1.81
CA LYS A 48 -22.59 -11.85 1.50
C LYS A 48 -22.06 -13.26 1.26
N ASP A 49 -20.79 -13.38 0.90
CA ASP A 49 -20.07 -14.64 0.68
C ASP A 49 -19.43 -15.21 1.96
N GLY A 50 -19.63 -14.56 3.12
CA GLY A 50 -19.03 -14.95 4.39
C GLY A 50 -17.59 -14.49 4.59
N SER A 51 -16.99 -13.81 3.60
CA SER A 51 -15.63 -13.27 3.73
C SER A 51 -15.61 -12.00 4.59
N LYS A 52 -14.46 -11.72 5.21
CA LYS A 52 -14.21 -10.44 5.92
C LYS A 52 -13.34 -9.53 5.08
N PHE A 53 -13.41 -8.23 5.34
CA PHE A 53 -12.49 -7.28 4.71
C PHE A 53 -11.04 -7.60 5.10
N ARG A 54 -10.18 -7.63 4.07
CA ARG A 54 -8.75 -7.89 4.19
C ARG A 54 -7.99 -6.97 3.25
N VAL A 55 -6.94 -6.35 3.79
CA VAL A 55 -6.01 -5.53 3.01
C VAL A 55 -4.99 -6.45 2.35
N SER A 56 -5.36 -6.99 1.18
CA SER A 56 -4.48 -7.83 0.35
C SER A 56 -3.56 -7.00 -0.53
N ASP A 57 -2.50 -7.60 -1.05
CA ASP A 57 -1.59 -6.94 -2.00
C ASP A 57 -2.33 -6.44 -3.25
N SER A 58 -3.33 -7.20 -3.72
CA SER A 58 -4.16 -6.80 -4.86
C SER A 58 -5.06 -5.61 -4.51
N PHE A 59 -5.56 -5.54 -3.28
CA PHE A 59 -6.26 -4.35 -2.78
C PHE A 59 -5.31 -3.14 -2.73
N CYS A 60 -4.12 -3.27 -2.14
CA CYS A 60 -3.14 -2.18 -2.08
C CYS A 60 -2.77 -1.64 -3.46
N LYS A 61 -2.51 -2.53 -4.43
CA LYS A 61 -2.22 -2.13 -5.82
C LYS A 61 -3.38 -1.36 -6.44
N LYS A 62 -4.61 -1.87 -6.32
CA LYS A 62 -5.82 -1.21 -6.83
C LYS A 62 -6.09 0.12 -6.12
N PHE A 63 -5.80 0.20 -4.82
CA PHE A 63 -5.95 1.41 -4.04
C PHE A 63 -5.02 2.50 -4.58
N LEU A 64 -3.71 2.23 -4.66
CA LEU A 64 -2.71 3.16 -5.18
C LEU A 64 -2.99 3.59 -6.63
N ASP A 65 -3.43 2.66 -7.48
CA ASP A 65 -3.78 2.95 -8.85
C ASP A 65 -5.00 3.88 -8.94
N LYS A 66 -6.06 3.60 -8.17
CA LYS A 66 -7.28 4.42 -8.20
C LYS A 66 -7.15 5.77 -7.52
N THR A 67 -6.39 5.87 -6.42
CA THR A 67 -6.32 7.10 -5.63
C THR A 67 -5.20 8.03 -6.08
N LEU A 68 -4.08 7.46 -6.53
CA LEU A 68 -2.86 8.21 -6.85
C LEU A 68 -2.41 8.03 -8.31
N ALA A 69 -3.05 7.15 -9.09
CA ALA A 69 -2.56 6.72 -10.40
C ALA A 69 -1.14 6.12 -10.33
N TRP A 70 -0.79 5.49 -9.20
CA TRP A 70 0.54 4.94 -8.97
C TRP A 70 0.57 3.43 -9.21
N SER A 71 1.52 2.99 -10.03
CA SER A 71 1.89 1.59 -10.15
C SER A 71 3.16 1.30 -9.34
N MET A 72 3.11 0.25 -8.53
CA MET A 72 4.29 -0.22 -7.78
C MET A 72 5.28 -0.86 -8.75
N ARG A 73 6.46 -0.25 -8.90
CA ARG A 73 7.53 -0.80 -9.73
C ARG A 73 8.40 -1.73 -8.89
N LYS A 74 8.59 -2.97 -9.35
CA LYS A 74 9.61 -3.86 -8.79
C LYS A 74 10.96 -3.36 -9.30
N GLY A 75 11.90 -3.08 -8.41
CA GLY A 75 13.27 -2.72 -8.81
C GLY A 75 13.83 -3.75 -9.79
N THR A 76 14.30 -3.29 -10.95
CA THR A 76 14.96 -4.15 -11.93
C THR A 76 16.34 -4.52 -11.38
N LYS A 77 16.63 -5.83 -11.27
CA LYS A 77 17.95 -6.34 -10.86
C LYS A 77 19.00 -6.19 -11.98
N ALA A 78 19.01 -5.07 -12.69
CA ALA A 78 19.89 -4.84 -13.83
C ALA A 78 21.34 -4.52 -13.42
N ALA A 79 21.58 -4.12 -12.17
CA ALA A 79 22.90 -3.73 -11.67
C ALA A 79 23.83 -4.90 -11.25
N GLN A 80 23.42 -6.16 -11.45
CA GLN A 80 24.23 -7.32 -11.02
C GLN A 80 25.25 -7.84 -12.05
N LYS A 81 25.46 -7.14 -13.18
CA LYS A 81 26.57 -7.47 -14.08
C LYS A 81 27.78 -6.60 -13.76
N LEU A 82 28.66 -7.09 -12.89
CA LEU A 82 30.07 -6.69 -12.95
C LEU A 82 30.66 -7.25 -14.25
N PRO A 83 31.42 -6.47 -15.04
CA PRO A 83 32.18 -7.03 -16.13
C PRO A 83 33.29 -7.94 -15.57
N GLU A 84 33.32 -9.20 -15.99
CA GLU A 84 34.51 -10.04 -15.85
C GLU A 84 35.60 -9.44 -16.74
N ASN A 85 36.51 -8.70 -16.12
CA ASN A 85 37.97 -8.74 -16.31
C ASN A 85 38.60 -7.42 -15.83
N ALA A 86 39.40 -7.51 -14.77
CA ALA A 86 40.43 -6.56 -14.38
C ALA A 86 41.79 -7.15 -14.75
#